data_AF-A0A497XU92-F1
#
_entry.id   AF-A0A497XU92-F1
#
_cell.length_a   1.000
_cell.length_b   1.000
_cell.length_c   1.000
_cell.angle_alpha   90.00
_cell.angle_beta   90.00
_cell.angle_gamma   90.00
#
_symmetry.space_group_name_H-M   'P 1'
#
loop_
_entity.id
_entity.type
_entity.pdbx_description
1 polymer ?
#
loop_
_entity_poly.entity_id
_entity_poly.type
_entity_poly.pdbx_seq_one_letter_code
_entity_poly.pdbx_strand_id
1 'polypeptide(L)'
;MKNFKITSLLVILGLLSLFTGIRINGEYSFLYQYTFFAAPKMFYFDIIRHQLVWLMFIHWILQFTTNVALLLLPFIHNKLKNRKLIIYIPLLFGILASWYLTLFAFILVPYLIVWIILIIVNRINNNS
;
A
#
# COMPACT_ATOMS: atom_id res chain seq x y z
N MET A 1 11.19 -11.36 -21.45
CA MET A 1 11.78 -11.36 -20.09
C MET A 1 11.58 -10.04 -19.31
N LYS A 2 11.63 -8.86 -19.94
CA LYS A 2 11.48 -7.55 -19.25
C LYS A 2 10.17 -7.41 -18.44
N ASN A 3 9.04 -7.81 -19.03
CA ASN A 3 7.74 -7.75 -18.34
C ASN A 3 7.64 -8.71 -17.15
N PHE A 4 8.31 -9.86 -17.22
CA PHE A 4 8.34 -10.83 -16.11
C PHE A 4 9.01 -10.21 -14.88
N LYS A 5 10.15 -9.54 -15.05
CA LYS A 5 10.86 -8.86 -13.95
C LYS A 5 9.99 -7.80 -13.25
N ILE A 6 9.31 -6.95 -14.04
CA ILE A 6 8.39 -5.92 -13.50
C ILE A 6 7.23 -6.60 -12.76
N THR A 7 6.63 -7.64 -13.35
CA THR A 7 5.52 -8.37 -12.74
C THR A 7 5.93 -8.95 -11.38
N SER A 8 7.09 -9.60 -11.30
CA SER A 8 7.60 -10.17 -10.05
C SER A 8 7.83 -9.10 -8.97
N LEU A 9 8.42 -7.95 -9.33
CA LEU A 9 8.61 -6.84 -8.39
C LEU A 9 7.28 -6.26 -7.90
N LEU A 10 6.27 -6.17 -8.77
CA LEU A 10 4.93 -5.74 -8.40
C LEU A 10 4.25 -6.74 -7.46
N VAL A 11 4.40 -8.05 -7.70
CA VAL A 11 3.88 -9.08 -6.78
C VAL A 11 4.54 -8.95 -5.41
N ILE A 12 5.86 -8.78 -5.36
CA ILE A 12 6.59 -8.59 -4.09
C ILE A 12 6.09 -7.32 -3.38
N LEU A 13 5.88 -6.20 -4.07
CA LEU A 13 5.31 -5.00 -3.48
C LEU A 13 3.90 -5.24 -2.93
N GLY A 14 3.06 -5.97 -3.65
CA GLY A 14 1.72 -6.37 -3.19
C GLY A 14 1.76 -7.18 -1.90
N LEU A 15 2.68 -8.13 -1.82
CA LEU A 15 2.86 -8.92 -0.60
C LEU A 15 3.40 -8.07 0.55
N LEU A 16 4.39 -7.21 0.30
CA LEU A 16 4.95 -6.30 1.31
C LEU A 16 3.92 -5.28 1.81
N SER A 17 3.01 -4.81 0.95
CA SER A 17 1.93 -3.93 1.37
C SER A 17 0.99 -4.64 2.34
N LEU A 18 0.69 -5.92 2.11
CA LEU A 18 -0.08 -6.74 3.06
C LEU A 18 0.65 -6.94 4.39
N PHE A 19 1.99 -7.06 4.41
CA PHE A 19 2.77 -7.18 5.64
C PHE A 19 2.64 -5.97 6.56
N THR A 20 2.40 -4.77 6.01
CA THR A 20 2.06 -3.60 6.86
C THR A 20 0.77 -3.82 7.64
N GLY A 21 -0.09 -4.71 7.16
CA GLY A 21 -1.30 -5.14 7.83
C GLY A 21 -1.19 -6.48 8.57
N ILE A 22 -0.05 -7.13 8.77
CA ILE A 22 -0.03 -8.41 9.52
C ILE A 22 0.31 -8.17 10.99
N ARG A 23 -0.41 -8.83 11.90
CA ARG A 23 -0.17 -8.74 13.36
C ARG A 23 1.17 -9.42 13.72
N ILE A 24 2.21 -8.64 13.99
CA ILE A 24 3.56 -9.18 14.34
C ILE A 24 3.69 -9.55 15.82
N ASN A 25 2.81 -9.06 16.69
CA ASN A 25 2.63 -9.49 18.07
C ASN A 25 1.34 -8.83 18.60
N GLY A 26 0.82 -9.27 19.73
CA GLY A 26 -0.45 -8.83 20.33
C GLY A 26 -0.86 -7.37 20.09
N GLU A 27 0.10 -6.43 20.17
CA GLU A 27 -0.06 -4.97 20.07
C GLU A 27 0.09 -4.39 18.66
N TYR A 28 0.86 -5.04 17.76
CA TYR A 28 0.96 -4.66 16.34
C TYR A 28 -0.29 -5.04 15.54
N SER A 29 -1.36 -5.47 16.23
CA SER A 29 -2.67 -5.69 15.64
C SER A 29 -3.33 -4.41 15.20
N PHE A 30 -2.91 -3.23 15.69
CA PHE A 30 -3.61 -1.98 15.40
C PHE A 30 -3.66 -1.70 13.89
N LEU A 31 -2.56 -1.86 13.16
CA LEU A 31 -2.53 -1.61 11.70
C LEU A 31 -3.36 -2.65 10.92
N TYR A 32 -3.34 -3.92 11.32
CA TYR A 32 -4.20 -4.96 10.74
C TYR A 32 -5.68 -4.71 11.00
N GLN A 33 -6.01 -4.44 12.28
CA GLN A 33 -7.36 -4.20 12.75
C GLN A 33 -7.91 -2.92 12.12
N TYR A 34 -7.11 -1.86 12.08
CA TYR A 34 -7.46 -0.62 11.41
C TYR A 34 -7.61 -0.82 9.90
N THR A 35 -6.72 -1.54 9.22
CA THR A 35 -6.82 -1.65 7.75
C THR A 35 -7.91 -2.61 7.28
N PHE A 36 -8.18 -3.70 8.01
CA PHE A 36 -9.02 -4.79 7.47
C PHE A 36 -10.21 -5.24 8.33
N PHE A 37 -10.15 -5.14 9.67
CA PHE A 37 -11.08 -5.94 10.52
C PHE A 37 -11.94 -5.12 11.49
N ALA A 38 -11.34 -4.19 12.22
CA ALA A 38 -11.97 -3.46 13.32
C ALA A 38 -12.37 -2.03 12.94
N ALA A 39 -11.74 -1.41 11.93
CA ALA A 39 -12.09 -0.06 11.51
C ALA A 39 -13.58 0.14 11.23
N PRO A 40 -14.28 -0.73 10.46
CA PRO A 40 -15.72 -0.57 10.25
C PRO A 40 -16.53 -0.56 11.55
N LYS A 41 -16.14 -1.36 12.55
CA LYS A 41 -16.79 -1.41 13.86
C LYS A 41 -16.44 -0.18 14.72
N MET A 42 -15.18 0.24 14.74
CA MET A 42 -14.74 1.46 15.43
C MET A 42 -15.49 2.69 14.91
N PHE A 43 -15.63 2.80 13.59
CA PHE A 43 -16.35 3.89 12.96
C PHE A 43 -17.85 3.84 13.28
N TYR A 44 -18.49 2.68 13.26
CA TYR A 44 -19.91 2.58 13.59
C TYR A 44 -20.26 3.10 15.00
N PHE A 45 -19.39 2.88 15.99
CA PHE A 45 -19.61 3.34 17.37
C PHE A 45 -19.16 4.79 17.63
N ASP A 46 -18.11 5.29 16.95
CA ASP A 46 -17.53 6.61 17.23
C ASP A 46 -17.94 7.73 16.24
N ILE A 47 -18.50 7.41 15.06
CA ILE A 47 -18.86 8.39 14.00
C ILE A 47 -19.78 9.50 14.52
N ILE A 48 -20.62 9.23 15.52
CA ILE A 48 -21.65 10.17 15.99
C ILE A 48 -21.05 11.31 16.84
N ARG A 49 -19.84 11.16 17.41
CA ARG A 49 -19.34 12.09 18.45
C ARG A 49 -18.08 12.91 18.11
N HIS A 50 -17.28 12.55 17.11
CA HIS A 50 -15.98 13.22 16.91
C HIS A 50 -15.59 13.49 15.44
N GLN A 51 -15.23 14.74 15.11
CA GLN A 51 -14.75 15.17 13.78
C GLN A 51 -13.50 14.40 13.30
N LEU A 52 -12.63 13.96 14.22
CA LEU A 52 -11.43 13.17 13.89
C LEU A 52 -11.76 11.82 13.23
N VAL A 53 -12.96 11.29 13.47
CA VAL A 53 -13.41 9.99 12.93
C VAL A 53 -13.57 10.05 11.41
N TRP A 54 -14.03 11.18 10.86
CA TRP A 54 -14.19 11.35 9.41
C TRP A 54 -12.85 11.33 8.69
N LEU A 55 -11.82 11.99 9.23
CA LEU A 55 -10.48 11.98 8.66
C LEU A 55 -9.88 10.57 8.68
N MET A 56 -10.05 9.85 9.79
CA MET A 56 -9.64 8.44 9.90
C MET A 56 -10.41 7.53 8.94
N PHE A 57 -11.69 7.79 8.69
CA PHE A 57 -12.50 7.02 7.75
C PHE A 57 -12.05 7.25 6.30
N ILE A 58 -11.85 8.52 5.90
CA ILE A 58 -11.33 8.87 4.58
C ILE A 58 -9.96 8.24 4.37
N HIS A 59 -9.06 8.36 5.37
CA HIS A 59 -7.76 7.73 5.31
C HIS A 59 -7.88 6.20 5.14
N TRP A 60 -8.76 5.55 5.91
CA TRP A 60 -8.98 4.11 5.81
C TRP A 60 -9.42 3.68 4.41
N ILE A 61 -10.40 4.39 3.81
CA ILE A 61 -10.84 4.12 2.43
C ILE A 61 -9.67 4.27 1.45
N LEU A 62 -8.90 5.34 1.57
CA LEU A 62 -7.75 5.58 0.69
C LEU A 62 -6.69 4.47 0.83
N GLN A 63 -6.38 4.08 2.06
CA GLN A 63 -5.40 3.03 2.33
C GLN A 63 -5.87 1.66 1.84
N PHE A 64 -7.15 1.34 2.04
CA PHE A 64 -7.76 0.10 1.58
C PHE A 64 -7.78 0.02 0.04
N THR A 65 -8.29 1.07 -0.61
CA THR A 65 -8.37 1.13 -2.09
C THR A 65 -6.98 1.09 -2.72
N THR A 66 -5.98 1.75 -2.12
CA THR A 66 -4.61 1.70 -2.61
C THR A 66 -4.00 0.31 -2.45
N ASN A 67 -4.23 -0.39 -1.33
CA ASN A 67 -3.79 -1.79 -1.18
C ASN A 67 -4.39 -2.70 -2.26
N VAL A 68 -5.70 -2.60 -2.49
CA VAL A 68 -6.37 -3.37 -3.55
C VAL A 68 -5.76 -3.04 -4.92
N ALA A 69 -5.55 -1.77 -5.23
CA ALA A 69 -4.93 -1.34 -6.48
C ALA A 69 -3.51 -1.91 -6.65
N LEU A 70 -2.74 -1.98 -5.57
CA LEU A 70 -1.37 -2.48 -5.55
C LEU A 70 -1.32 -4.01 -5.76
N LEU A 71 -2.26 -4.75 -5.17
CA LEU A 71 -2.46 -6.19 -5.42
C LEU A 71 -2.90 -6.50 -6.84
N LEU A 72 -3.71 -5.63 -7.45
CA LEU A 72 -4.17 -5.80 -8.83
C LEU A 72 -3.12 -5.39 -9.86
N LEU A 73 -2.15 -4.55 -9.48
CA LEU A 73 -1.13 -3.96 -10.37
C LEU A 73 -0.36 -4.99 -11.22
N PRO A 74 0.10 -6.14 -10.68
CA PRO A 74 0.76 -7.18 -11.48
C PRO A 74 -0.09 -7.69 -12.65
N PHE A 75 -1.41 -7.74 -12.50
CA PHE A 75 -2.33 -8.28 -13.51
C PHE A 75 -2.72 -7.25 -14.57
N ILE A 76 -2.78 -5.97 -14.17
CA ILE A 76 -3.27 -4.89 -15.04
C ILE A 76 -2.15 -4.07 -15.69
N HIS A 77 -0.92 -4.05 -15.16
CA HIS A 77 0.15 -3.16 -15.64
C HIS A 77 0.49 -3.37 -17.13
N ASN A 78 0.41 -4.60 -17.64
CA ASN A 78 0.67 -4.90 -19.06
C ASN A 78 -0.46 -4.42 -19.99
N LYS A 79 -1.68 -4.27 -19.47
CA LYS A 79 -2.86 -3.82 -20.23
C LYS A 79 -3.05 -2.30 -20.17
N LEU A 80 -2.43 -1.64 -19.20
CA LEU A 80 -2.53 -0.20 -19.01
C LEU A 80 -1.60 0.55 -19.98
N LYS A 81 -2.17 1.45 -20.79
CA LYS A 81 -1.38 2.39 -21.61
C LYS A 81 -0.50 3.31 -20.75
N ASN A 82 -0.95 3.65 -19.54
CA ASN A 82 -0.25 4.58 -18.67
C ASN A 82 0.66 3.85 -17.66
N ARG A 83 1.95 3.71 -18.00
CA ARG A 83 2.98 3.13 -17.11
C ARG A 83 3.23 3.95 -15.85
N LYS A 84 2.73 5.18 -15.74
CA LYS A 84 2.90 6.00 -14.54
C LYS A 84 2.16 5.43 -13.32
N LEU A 85 1.15 4.59 -13.53
CA LEU A 85 0.43 3.90 -12.43
C LEU A 85 1.34 2.97 -11.61
N ILE A 86 2.40 2.42 -12.23
CA ILE A 86 3.45 1.63 -11.57
C ILE A 86 4.21 2.46 -10.52
N ILE A 87 4.22 3.78 -10.68
CA ILE A 87 4.91 4.72 -9.78
C ILE A 87 3.90 5.28 -8.78
N TYR A 88 2.75 5.78 -9.25
CA TYR A 88 1.81 6.50 -8.40
C TYR A 88 1.12 5.63 -7.37
N ILE A 89 0.72 4.40 -7.71
CA ILE A 89 0.02 3.52 -6.76
C ILE A 89 0.94 3.14 -5.59
N PRO A 90 2.17 2.68 -5.84
CA PRO A 90 3.10 2.42 -4.74
C PRO A 90 3.51 3.66 -3.94
N LEU A 91 3.65 4.83 -4.60
CA LEU A 91 3.93 6.09 -3.92
C LEU A 91 2.77 6.49 -2.98
N LEU A 92 1.54 6.43 -3.47
CA LEU A 92 0.34 6.75 -2.68
C LEU A 92 0.25 5.85 -1.46
N PHE A 93 0.51 4.55 -1.61
CA PHE A 93 0.56 3.62 -0.49
C PHE A 93 1.64 4.03 0.51
N GLY A 94 2.85 4.35 0.05
CA GLY A 94 3.94 4.78 0.93
C GLY A 94 3.59 6.02 1.74
N ILE A 95 2.93 7.01 1.13
CA ILE A 95 2.48 8.24 1.79
C ILE A 95 1.40 7.93 2.83
N LEU A 96 0.34 7.21 2.45
CA LEU A 96 -0.77 6.88 3.36
C LEU A 96 -0.28 6.01 4.53
N ALA A 97 0.55 5.01 4.24
CA ALA A 97 1.17 4.19 5.26
C ALA A 97 2.00 5.09 6.21
N SER A 98 2.86 5.97 5.70
CA SER A 98 3.74 6.82 6.52
C SER A 98 3.00 7.68 7.56
N TRP A 99 1.73 8.04 7.29
CA TRP A 99 0.89 8.81 8.22
C TRP A 99 0.68 8.10 9.57
N TYR A 100 0.63 6.76 9.57
CA TYR A 100 0.41 5.94 10.77
C TYR A 100 1.70 5.51 11.47
N LEU A 101 2.85 5.79 10.83
CA LEU A 101 4.00 4.90 10.89
C LEU A 101 5.23 5.52 11.55
N THR A 102 5.13 6.65 12.27
CA THR A 102 6.28 7.16 13.05
C THR A 102 6.86 6.11 14.01
N LEU A 103 6.02 5.20 14.52
CA LEU A 103 6.41 4.06 15.36
C LEU A 103 6.84 2.80 14.59
N PHE A 104 6.53 2.71 13.29
CA PHE A 104 6.65 1.49 12.50
C PHE A 104 7.48 1.67 11.23
N ALA A 105 8.12 2.82 11.04
CA ALA A 105 8.72 3.23 9.76
C ALA A 105 9.70 2.19 9.19
N PHE A 106 10.29 1.36 10.07
CA PHE A 106 11.14 0.23 9.71
C PHE A 106 10.42 -0.83 8.85
N ILE A 107 9.10 -1.02 9.00
CA ILE A 107 8.29 -1.95 8.19
C ILE A 107 8.17 -1.48 6.74
N LEU A 108 8.23 -0.16 6.50
CA LEU A 108 8.21 0.40 5.14
C LEU A 108 9.56 0.29 4.43
N VAL A 109 10.67 0.03 5.14
CA VAL A 109 12.01 -0.02 4.54
C VAL A 109 12.12 -1.10 3.45
N PRO A 110 11.74 -2.37 3.69
CA PRO A 110 11.73 -3.39 2.64
C PRO A 110 10.87 -3.01 1.43
N TYR A 111 9.71 -2.38 1.69
CA TYR A 111 8.80 -1.91 0.66
C TYR A 111 9.44 -0.82 -0.22
N LEU A 112 10.06 0.19 0.40
CA LEU A 112 10.73 1.28 -0.32
C LEU A 112 11.89 0.78 -1.18
N ILE A 113 12.68 -0.18 -0.68
CA ILE A 113 13.78 -0.79 -1.44
C ILE A 113 13.25 -1.43 -2.73
N VAL A 114 12.23 -2.29 -2.64
CA VAL A 114 11.66 -2.97 -3.81
C VAL A 114 11.04 -1.95 -4.78
N TRP A 115 10.41 -0.89 -4.25
CA TRP A 115 9.80 0.15 -5.06
C TRP A 115 10.85 0.97 -5.83
N ILE A 116 11.97 1.34 -5.21
CA ILE A 116 13.08 2.03 -5.87
C ILE A 116 13.66 1.15 -6.98
N ILE A 117 13.88 -0.15 -6.71
CA ILE A 117 14.35 -1.11 -7.72
C ILE A 117 13.37 -1.17 -8.90
N LEU A 118 12.07 -1.24 -8.63
CA LEU A 118 11.03 -1.22 -9.66
C LEU A 118 11.09 0.04 -10.54
N ILE A 119 11.29 1.22 -9.94
CA ILE A 119 11.43 2.48 -10.69
C ILE A 119 12.64 2.42 -11.62
N ILE A 120 13.78 1.97 -11.12
CA ILE A 120 15.03 1.86 -11.90
C ILE A 120 14.81 0.91 -13.09
N VAL A 121 14.26 -0.29 -12.84
CA VAL A 121 14.00 -1.28 -13.90
C VAL A 121 12.99 -0.75 -14.92
N ASN A 122 11.93 -0.08 -14.48
CA ASN A 122 10.93 0.50 -15.38
C ASN A 122 11.51 1.61 -16.25
N ARG A 123 12.39 2.47 -15.69
CA ARG A 123 13.07 3.53 -16.45
C ARG A 123 13.99 2.96 -17.53
N ILE A 124 14.81 1.96 -17.18
CA ILE A 124 15.69 1.28 -18.14
C ILE A 124 14.86 0.68 -19.29
N ASN A 125 13.73 0.04 -18.99
CA ASN A 125 12.87 -0.57 -19.98
C ASN A 125 12.11 0.42 -20.88
N ASN A 126 11.94 1.68 -20.46
CA ASN A 126 11.31 2.71 -21.30
C ASN A 126 12.31 3.41 -22.24
N ASN A 127 13.61 3.33 -21.93
CA ASN A 127 14.67 3.94 -22.73
C ASN A 127 15.29 2.97 -23.76
N SER A 128 14.88 1.70 -23.74
CA SER A 128 15.37 0.62 -24.62
C SER A 128 14.29 0.18 -25.60
#